data_AF-A0A2D1QYD7-F1
#
_entry.id   AF-A0A2D1QYD7-F1
#
_cell.length_a   1.000
_cell.length_b   1.000
_cell.length_c   1.000
_cell.angle_alpha   90.00
_cell.angle_beta   90.00
_cell.angle_gamma   90.00
#
_symmetry.space_group_name_H-M   'P 1'
#
loop_
_entity.id
_entity.type
_entity.pdbx_description
1 polymer ?
#
loop_
_entity_poly.entity_id
_entity_poly.type
_entity_poly.pdbx_seq_one_letter_code
_entity_poly.pdbx_strand_id
1 'polypeptide(L)'
;MTGGLGERWRRRGGRTVRLALVFDDIMEFALALLSVPPDELETLGWTFADRKRLLDHFLRSGKAAQRVPRNALGQSLITLRLPRRDLAPLQRFARRELPKAASNAAMLDRVLRVLDETA
;
A
#
# COMPACT_ATOMS: atom_id res chain seq x y z
N MET A 1 32.21 -15.97 -7.41
CA MET A 1 31.78 -15.24 -6.19
C MET A 1 30.59 -14.31 -6.49
N THR A 2 29.47 -14.84 -7.00
CA THR A 2 28.30 -14.07 -7.48
C THR A 2 27.12 -14.20 -6.52
N GLY A 3 27.31 -13.87 -5.25
CA GLY A 3 26.26 -13.86 -4.20
C GLY A 3 25.78 -12.46 -3.79
N GLY A 4 26.15 -11.40 -4.50
CA GLY A 4 26.26 -10.07 -3.89
C GLY A 4 25.01 -9.18 -3.85
N LEU A 5 24.01 -9.38 -4.72
CA LEU A 5 22.93 -8.39 -4.90
C LEU A 5 21.57 -8.87 -4.38
N GLY A 6 21.17 -10.11 -4.67
CA GLY A 6 19.89 -10.67 -4.22
C GLY A 6 19.79 -10.84 -2.69
N GLU A 7 20.91 -11.12 -2.02
CA GLU A 7 20.96 -11.22 -0.55
C GLU A 7 20.94 -9.86 0.15
N ARG A 8 21.54 -8.82 -0.45
CA ARG A 8 21.48 -7.45 0.08
C ARG A 8 20.06 -6.86 -0.04
N TRP A 9 19.33 -7.20 -1.10
CA TRP A 9 17.91 -6.84 -1.24
C TRP A 9 17.01 -7.59 -0.24
N ARG A 10 17.23 -8.90 -0.05
CA ARG A 10 16.50 -9.69 0.97
C ARG A 10 16.81 -9.22 2.41
N ARG A 11 18.05 -8.83 2.70
CA ARG A 11 18.44 -8.32 4.04
C ARG A 11 17.90 -6.92 4.33
N ARG A 12 17.82 -6.01 3.35
CA ARG A 12 17.21 -4.66 3.56
C ARG A 12 15.67 -4.68 3.64
N GLY A 13 15.01 -5.72 3.12
CA GLY A 13 13.55 -5.89 3.14
C GLY A 13 13.03 -6.97 4.09
N GLY A 14 13.87 -7.45 5.03
CA GLY A 14 13.69 -8.74 5.70
C GLY A 14 12.43 -8.91 6.55
N ARG A 15 11.75 -7.82 6.94
CA ARG A 15 10.53 -7.88 7.73
C ARG A 15 9.36 -7.35 6.91
N THR A 16 8.56 -8.27 6.39
CA THR A 16 7.30 -7.97 5.71
C THR A 16 6.23 -7.76 6.76
N VAL A 17 5.48 -6.67 6.65
CA VAL A 17 4.29 -6.42 7.46
C VAL A 17 3.03 -6.85 6.70
N ARG A 18 2.01 -7.24 7.46
CA ARG A 18 0.73 -7.69 6.93
C ARG A 18 -0.32 -6.66 7.30
N LEU A 19 -0.95 -6.03 6.31
CA LEU A 19 -2.11 -5.16 6.53
C LEU A 19 -3.36 -5.90 6.06
N ALA A 20 -4.37 -6.05 6.91
CA ALA A 20 -5.66 -6.58 6.51
C ALA A 20 -6.62 -5.41 6.28
N LEU A 21 -7.08 -5.25 5.04
CA LEU A 21 -8.03 -4.22 4.64
C LEU A 21 -9.13 -4.86 3.81
N VAL A 22 -10.33 -4.28 3.81
CA VAL A 22 -11.36 -4.71 2.86
C VAL A 22 -10.94 -4.34 1.44
N PHE A 23 -11.36 -5.12 0.45
CA PHE A 23 -10.91 -4.93 -0.92
C PHE A 23 -11.22 -3.53 -1.47
N ASP A 24 -12.38 -2.95 -1.15
CA ASP A 24 -12.74 -1.61 -1.61
C ASP A 24 -11.77 -0.54 -1.07
N ASP A 25 -11.37 -0.64 0.21
CA ASP A 25 -10.39 0.25 0.82
C ASP A 25 -9.02 0.12 0.12
N ILE A 26 -8.61 -1.10 -0.26
CA ILE A 26 -7.38 -1.36 -1.01
C ILE A 26 -7.43 -0.69 -2.39
N MET A 27 -8.56 -0.79 -3.08
CA MET A 27 -8.74 -0.20 -4.41
C MET A 27 -8.75 1.32 -4.37
N GLU A 28 -9.50 1.92 -3.44
CA GLU A 28 -9.56 3.37 -3.30
C GLU A 28 -8.20 3.94 -2.88
N PHE A 29 -7.47 3.28 -1.98
CA PHE A 29 -6.08 3.65 -1.65
C PHE A 29 -5.19 3.57 -2.90
N ALA A 30 -5.23 2.46 -3.65
CA ALA A 30 -4.41 2.31 -4.85
C ALA A 30 -4.71 3.39 -5.91
N LEU A 31 -5.98 3.75 -6.09
CA LEU A 31 -6.40 4.82 -7.00
C LEU A 31 -5.91 6.18 -6.53
N ALA A 32 -6.05 6.50 -5.24
CA ALA A 32 -5.52 7.73 -4.66
C ALA A 32 -4.00 7.83 -4.84
N LEU A 33 -3.27 6.72 -4.63
CA LEU A 33 -1.82 6.69 -4.82
C LEU A 33 -1.43 6.90 -6.29
N LEU A 34 -2.22 6.36 -7.22
CA LEU A 34 -2.00 6.52 -8.65
C LEU A 34 -2.27 7.97 -9.10
N SER A 35 -3.27 8.64 -8.50
CA SER A 35 -3.68 9.99 -8.89
C SER A 35 -2.74 11.10 -8.38
N VAL A 36 -1.83 10.81 -7.44
CA VAL A 36 -0.91 11.84 -6.93
C VAL A 36 0.01 12.36 -8.04
N PRO A 37 0.05 13.68 -8.27
CA PRO A 37 0.87 14.29 -9.31
C PRO A 37 2.37 14.24 -8.94
N PRO A 38 3.28 14.34 -9.93
CA PRO A 38 4.72 14.15 -9.69
C PRO A 38 5.34 15.10 -8.67
N ASP A 39 4.90 16.35 -8.63
CA ASP A 39 5.35 17.36 -7.67
C ASP A 39 4.98 16.98 -6.23
N GLU A 40 3.74 16.51 -6.00
CA GLU A 40 3.33 16.03 -4.69
C GLU A 40 4.12 14.77 -4.28
N LEU A 41 4.44 13.86 -5.22
CA LEU A 41 5.33 12.73 -4.93
C LEU A 41 6.71 13.20 -4.44
N GLU A 42 7.29 14.22 -5.05
CA GLU A 42 8.56 14.80 -4.61
C GLU A 42 8.45 15.37 -3.18
N THR A 43 7.33 16.02 -2.83
CA THR A 43 7.11 16.51 -1.44
C THR A 43 7.00 15.39 -0.40
N LEU A 44 6.65 14.18 -0.83
CA LEU A 44 6.66 12.97 0.00
C LEU A 44 8.05 12.31 0.08
N GLY A 45 9.02 12.81 -0.70
CA GLY A 45 10.33 12.22 -0.88
C GLY A 45 10.28 10.93 -1.70
N TRP A 46 9.32 10.82 -2.63
CA TRP A 46 9.11 9.66 -3.47
C TRP A 46 9.46 9.94 -4.92
N THR A 47 10.05 8.93 -5.54
CA THR A 47 10.19 8.87 -6.99
C THR A 47 8.98 8.16 -7.61
N PHE A 48 8.82 8.29 -8.93
CA PHE A 48 7.88 7.47 -9.68
C PHE A 48 8.12 5.97 -9.49
N ALA A 49 9.38 5.55 -9.31
CA ALA A 49 9.74 4.16 -9.05
C ALA A 49 9.25 3.67 -7.68
N ASP A 50 9.20 4.56 -6.67
CA ASP A 50 8.59 4.26 -5.36
C ASP A 50 7.09 4.05 -5.51
N ARG A 51 6.40 4.95 -6.21
CA ARG A 51 4.95 4.80 -6.49
C ARG A 51 4.66 3.48 -7.21
N LYS A 52 5.41 3.16 -8.27
CA LYS A 52 5.26 1.87 -8.99
C LYS A 52 5.45 0.69 -8.04
N ARG A 53 6.52 0.71 -7.22
CA ARG A 53 6.79 -0.37 -6.25
C ARG A 53 5.65 -0.54 -5.26
N LEU A 54 5.11 0.55 -4.73
CA LEU A 54 3.98 0.52 -3.81
C LEU A 54 2.74 -0.06 -4.50
N LEU A 55 2.39 0.41 -5.70
CA LEU A 55 1.28 -0.12 -6.50
C LEU A 55 1.45 -1.61 -6.82
N ASP A 56 2.67 -2.09 -7.07
CA ASP A 56 2.95 -3.51 -7.27
C ASP A 56 2.53 -4.36 -6.04
N HIS A 57 2.55 -3.80 -4.81
CA HIS A 57 2.04 -4.48 -3.62
C HIS A 57 0.51 -4.60 -3.60
N PHE A 58 -0.20 -3.54 -3.99
CA PHE A 58 -1.67 -3.54 -4.15
C PHE A 58 -2.13 -4.48 -5.28
N LEU A 59 -1.38 -4.56 -6.37
CA LEU A 59 -1.69 -5.51 -7.46
C LEU A 59 -1.54 -6.98 -7.01
N ARG A 60 -0.60 -7.27 -6.12
CA ARG A 60 -0.42 -8.64 -5.58
C ARG A 60 -1.60 -9.08 -4.72
N SER A 61 -2.26 -8.19 -3.98
CA SER A 61 -3.51 -8.53 -3.26
C SER A 61 -4.66 -8.84 -4.21
N GLY A 62 -4.66 -8.27 -5.42
CA GLY A 62 -5.61 -8.61 -6.48
C GLY A 62 -5.67 -10.11 -6.80
N LYS A 63 -4.53 -10.83 -6.70
CA LYS A 63 -4.51 -12.29 -6.88
C LYS A 63 -5.29 -13.05 -5.81
N ALA A 64 -5.30 -12.55 -4.56
CA ALA A 64 -6.10 -13.15 -3.50
C ALA A 64 -7.59 -12.86 -3.73
N ALA A 65 -7.91 -11.65 -4.20
CA ALA A 65 -9.27 -11.23 -4.55
C ALA A 65 -9.88 -12.01 -5.73
N GLN A 66 -9.08 -12.51 -6.68
CA GLN A 66 -9.58 -13.26 -7.85
C GLN A 66 -10.42 -14.50 -7.51
N ARG A 67 -10.21 -15.11 -6.33
CA ARG A 67 -10.94 -16.29 -5.88
C ARG A 67 -12.19 -15.97 -5.06
N VAL A 68 -12.44 -14.69 -4.81
CA VAL A 68 -13.55 -14.23 -3.97
C VAL A 68 -14.80 -14.03 -4.83
N PRO A 69 -15.98 -14.53 -4.41
CA PRO A 69 -17.24 -14.27 -5.09
C PRO A 69 -17.51 -12.77 -5.27
N ARG A 70 -17.96 -12.36 -6.46
CA ARG A 70 -18.16 -10.93 -6.80
C ARG A 70 -19.06 -10.18 -5.81
N ASN A 71 -20.10 -10.84 -5.30
CA ASN A 71 -21.04 -10.26 -4.33
C ASN A 71 -20.44 -10.03 -2.93
N ALA A 72 -19.35 -10.72 -2.59
CA ALA A 72 -18.65 -10.59 -1.32
C ALA A 72 -17.35 -9.79 -1.43
N LEU A 73 -16.89 -9.49 -2.66
CA LEU A 73 -15.54 -9.01 -2.92
C LEU A 73 -15.23 -7.70 -2.18
N GLY A 74 -16.08 -6.68 -2.31
CA GLY A 74 -15.78 -5.35 -1.78
C GLY A 74 -15.52 -5.32 -0.26
N GLN A 75 -16.25 -6.15 0.49
CA GLN A 75 -16.15 -6.25 1.95
C GLN A 75 -15.17 -7.35 2.42
N SER A 76 -14.61 -8.14 1.50
CA SER A 76 -13.70 -9.21 1.88
C SER A 76 -12.38 -8.66 2.36
N LEU A 77 -11.94 -9.12 3.53
CA LEU A 77 -10.62 -8.79 4.07
C LEU A 77 -9.52 -9.46 3.22
N ILE A 78 -8.67 -8.64 2.63
CA ILE A 78 -7.50 -9.08 1.88
C ILE A 78 -6.24 -8.62 2.61
N THR A 79 -5.27 -9.54 2.74
CA THR A 79 -3.99 -9.22 3.34
C THR A 79 -3.01 -8.66 2.31
N LEU A 80 -2.64 -7.40 2.47
CA LEU A 80 -1.51 -6.77 1.80
C LEU A 80 -0.20 -7.18 2.51
N ARG A 81 0.82 -7.48 1.71
CA ARG A 81 2.17 -7.79 2.17
C ARG A 81 3.14 -6.76 1.64
N LEU A 82 3.68 -5.95 2.55
CA LEU A 82 4.56 -4.83 2.22
C LEU A 82 5.85 -4.92 3.05
N PRO A 83 7.00 -4.50 2.49
CA PRO A 83 8.22 -4.31 3.26
C PRO A 83 8.01 -3.26 4.35
N ARG A 84 8.54 -3.49 5.56
CA ARG A 84 8.43 -2.52 6.66
C ARG A 84 8.97 -1.13 6.31
N ARG A 85 9.97 -1.03 5.43
CA ARG A 85 10.51 0.25 4.92
C ARG A 85 9.48 1.10 4.19
N ASP A 86 8.44 0.48 3.64
CA ASP A 86 7.41 1.14 2.85
C ASP A 86 6.21 1.57 3.74
N LEU A 87 6.19 1.19 5.02
CA LEU A 87 5.09 1.50 5.95
C LEU A 87 5.06 2.97 6.37
N ALA A 88 6.16 3.51 6.91
CA ALA A 88 6.20 4.91 7.34
C ALA A 88 5.95 5.90 6.19
N PRO A 89 6.45 5.64 4.97
CA PRO A 89 6.06 6.42 3.82
C PRO A 89 4.55 6.34 3.50
N LEU A 90 3.95 5.15 3.54
CA LEU A 90 2.50 4.98 3.33
C LEU A 90 1.67 5.71 4.40
N GLN A 91 2.12 5.75 5.66
CA GLN A 91 1.49 6.56 6.71
C GLN A 91 1.52 8.05 6.40
N ARG A 92 2.66 8.57 5.93
CA ARG A 92 2.77 9.99 5.54
C ARG A 92 1.83 10.32 4.38
N PHE A 93 1.77 9.46 3.37
CA PHE A 93 0.82 9.58 2.28
C PHE A 93 -0.64 9.54 2.77
N ALA A 94 -0.99 8.55 3.59
CA ALA A 94 -2.35 8.35 4.10
C ALA A 94 -2.84 9.55 4.93
N ARG A 95 -1.93 10.27 5.61
CA ARG A 95 -2.27 11.46 6.40
C ARG A 95 -2.31 12.75 5.58
N ARG A 96 -1.50 12.88 4.53
CA ARG A 96 -1.32 14.14 3.78
C ARG A 96 -2.09 14.19 2.47
N GLU A 97 -2.06 13.11 1.70
CA GLU A 97 -2.57 13.08 0.33
C GLU A 97 -3.89 12.33 0.22
N LEU A 98 -4.04 11.24 0.96
CA LEU A 98 -5.25 10.43 0.89
C LEU A 98 -6.53 11.21 1.27
N PRO A 99 -6.53 12.18 2.22
CA PRO A 99 -7.69 13.04 2.46
C PRO A 99 -8.08 13.96 1.30
N LYS A 100 -7.15 14.27 0.40
CA LYS A 100 -7.41 15.11 -0.78
C LYS A 100 -8.05 14.31 -1.92
N ALA A 101 -7.75 13.01 -1.97
CA ALA A 101 -8.11 12.13 -3.09
C ALA A 101 -9.21 11.10 -2.75
N ALA A 102 -9.35 10.72 -1.48
CA ALA A 102 -10.36 9.76 -1.05
C ALA A 102 -11.73 10.42 -0.92
N SER A 103 -12.74 9.68 -1.37
CA SER A 103 -14.15 10.07 -1.30
C SER A 103 -14.81 9.64 0.01
N ASN A 104 -14.17 8.73 0.76
CA ASN A 104 -14.72 8.09 1.94
C ASN A 104 -13.87 8.32 3.20
N ALA A 105 -14.33 9.20 4.09
CA ALA A 105 -13.66 9.47 5.37
C ALA A 105 -13.59 8.24 6.29
N ALA A 106 -14.60 7.36 6.27
CA ALA A 106 -14.57 6.14 7.07
C ALA A 106 -13.52 5.14 6.56
N MET A 107 -13.20 5.16 5.27
CA MET A 107 -12.09 4.38 4.72
C MET A 107 -10.74 4.90 5.24
N LEU A 108 -10.54 6.21 5.23
CA LEU A 108 -9.36 6.88 5.77
C LEU A 108 -9.06 6.44 7.21
N ASP A 109 -10.06 6.49 8.08
CA ASP A 109 -9.91 6.09 9.49
C ASP A 109 -9.51 4.62 9.63
N ARG A 110 -10.14 3.73 8.84
CA ARG A 110 -9.80 2.29 8.85
C ARG A 110 -8.36 2.05 8.38
N VAL A 111 -7.96 2.70 7.28
CA VAL A 111 -6.62 2.58 6.72
C VAL A 111 -5.57 3.11 7.70
N LEU A 112 -5.76 4.31 8.25
CA LEU A 112 -4.83 4.90 9.21
C LEU A 112 -4.69 4.04 10.45
N ARG A 113 -5.80 3.52 11.01
CA ARG A 113 -5.76 2.60 12.14
C ARG A 113 -4.93 1.36 11.84
N VAL A 114 -5.16 0.70 10.70
CA VAL A 114 -4.42 -0.52 10.32
C VAL A 114 -2.94 -0.23 10.10
N LEU A 115 -2.60 0.92 9.51
CA LEU A 115 -1.20 1.33 9.34
C LEU A 115 -0.50 1.58 10.69
N ASP A 116 -1.18 2.25 11.61
CA ASP A 116 -0.64 2.62 12.92
C ASP A 116 -0.48 1.41 13.86
N GLU A 117 -1.41 0.45 13.82
CA GLU A 117 -1.30 -0.82 14.55
C GLU A 117 -0.12 -1.70 14.08
N THR A 118 0.37 -1.45 12.86
CA THR A 118 1.39 -2.29 12.21
C THR A 118 2.81 -1.68 12.29
N ALA A 119 2.92 -0.42 12.70
CA ALA A 119 4.17 0.33 12.81
C ALA A 119 4.99 -0.09 14.03
#